data_AF-A0A3L7ZN63-F1
#
_entry.id   AF-A0A3L7ZN63-F1
#
_cell.length_a   1.000
_cell.length_b   1.000
_cell.length_c   1.000
_cell.angle_alpha   90.00
_cell.angle_beta   90.00
_cell.angle_gamma   90.00
#
_symmetry.space_group_name_H-M   'P 1'
#
loop_
_entity.id
_entity.type
_entity.pdbx_description
1 polymer ?
#
loop_
_entity_poly.entity_id
_entity_poly.type
_entity_poly.pdbx_seq_one_letter_code
_entity_poly.pdbx_strand_id
1 'polypeptide(L)' 'MKLFLDTNIVLDLLEKREPFVKEAMILFQLQLNGLVELFVSDLTFVNIAYITRKTYREVGCL' A
#
# COMPACT_ATOMS: atom_id res chain seq x y z
N MET A 1 -4.22 -9.45 -16.56
CA MET A 1 -5.43 -9.04 -15.81
C MET A 1 -5.11 -7.74 -15.07
N LYS A 2 -6.04 -6.78 -15.03
CA LYS A 2 -5.80 -5.47 -14.42
C LYS A 2 -6.52 -5.38 -13.08
N LEU A 3 -5.79 -5.02 -12.03
CA LEU A 3 -6.33 -4.86 -10.68
C LEU A 3 -6.18 -3.40 -10.26
N PHE A 4 -7.29 -2.78 -9.88
CA PHE A 4 -7.28 -1.44 -9.30
C PHE A 4 -7.28 -1.57 -7.78
N LEU A 5 -6.23 -1.08 -7.13
CA LEU A 5 -6.02 -1.20 -5.69
C LEU A 5 -6.56 0.03 -4.97
N ASP A 6 -7.19 -0.22 -3.83
CA ASP A 6 -7.47 0.82 -2.86
C ASP A 6 -6.18 1.23 -2.10
N THR A 7 -6.20 2.42 -1.53
CA THR A 7 -5.11 2.99 -0.72
C THR A 7 -4.75 2.08 0.45
N ASN A 8 -5.73 1.40 1.06
CA ASN A 8 -5.49 0.52 2.21
C ASN A 8 -4.56 -0.65 1.88
N ILE A 9 -4.72 -1.29 0.72
CA ILE A 9 -3.86 -2.42 0.30
C ILE A 9 -2.41 -1.96 0.15
N VAL A 10 -2.19 -0.75 -0.37
CA VAL A 10 -0.85 -0.18 -0.49
C VAL A 10 -0.28 0.14 0.89
N LEU A 11 -1.08 0.70 1.79
CA LEU A 11 -0.67 0.98 3.17
C LEU A 11 -0.35 -0.31 3.95
N ASP A 12 -1.14 -1.37 3.76
CA ASP A 12 -0.91 -2.65 4.44
C ASP A 12 0.46 -3.23 4.08
N LEU A 13 0.89 -3.06 2.82
CA LEU A 13 2.25 -3.38 2.40
C LEU A 13 3.30 -2.42 2.99
N LEU A 14 3.10 -1.11 2.83
CA LEU A 14 4.11 -0.09 3.20
C LEU A 14 4.37 -0.02 4.70
N GLU A 15 3.32 -0.06 5.51
CA GLU A 15 3.40 0.02 6.97
C GLU A 15 3.45 -1.36 7.64
N LYS A 16 3.44 -2.45 6.87
CA LYS A 16 3.42 -3.84 7.35
C LYS A 16 2.28 -4.09 8.34
N ARG A 17 1.07 -3.66 7.98
CA ARG A 17 -0.10 -3.76 8.86
C ARG A 17 -0.58 -5.20 8.96
N GLU A 18 -0.53 -5.75 10.16
CA GLU A 18 -1.16 -7.04 10.45
C GLU A 18 -2.68 -6.88 10.57
N PRO A 19 -3.47 -7.85 10.10
CA PRO A 19 -3.05 -9.14 9.53
C PRO A 19 -2.81 -9.15 8.01
N PHE A 20 -3.09 -8.04 7.32
CA PHE A 20 -3.27 -8.02 5.85
C PHE A 20 -1.99 -7.88 5.01
N VAL A 21 -0.84 -7.66 5.65
CA VAL A 21 0.44 -7.48 4.95
C VAL A 21 0.79 -8.66 4.05
N LYS A 22 0.44 -9.89 4.44
CA LYS A 22 0.75 -11.09 3.65
C LYS A 22 -0.08 -11.16 2.38
N GLU A 23 -1.37 -10.89 2.48
CA GLU A 23 -2.29 -10.86 1.35
C GLU A 23 -1.93 -9.73 0.38
N ALA A 24 -1.58 -8.55 0.92
CA ALA A 24 -1.08 -7.45 0.12
C ALA A 24 0.21 -7.86 -0.64
N MET A 25 1.19 -8.46 0.04
CA MET A 25 2.43 -8.93 -0.60
C MET A 25 2.19 -9.89 -1.77
N ILE A 26 1.19 -10.78 -1.68
CA ILE A 26 0.85 -11.70 -2.77
C ILE A 26 0.46 -10.93 -4.03
N LEU A 27 -0.33 -9.86 -3.92
CA LEU A 27 -0.75 -9.06 -5.08
C LEU A 27 0.46 -8.43 -5.80
N PHE A 28 1.41 -7.89 -5.05
CA PHE A 28 2.64 -7.32 -5.62
C PHE A 28 3.54 -8.40 -6.21
N GLN A 29 3.62 -9.58 -5.60
CA GLN A 29 4.40 -10.69 -6.15
C GLN A 29 3.80 -11.22 -7.47
N LEU A 30 2.47 -11.26 -7.59
CA LEU A 30 1.81 -11.58 -8.86
C LEU A 30 2.17 -10.56 -9.96
N GLN A 31 2.29 -9.28 -9.60
CA GLN A 31 2.72 -8.24 -10.54
C GLN A 31 4.19 -8.39 -10.92
N LEU A 32 5.08 -8.68 -9.96
CA LEU A 32 6.50 -8.94 -10.23
C LEU A 32 6.70 -10.15 -11.14
N ASN A 33 5.84 -11.16 -11.03
CA ASN A 33 5.82 -12.33 -11.92
C ASN A 33 5.16 -12.06 -13.28
N GLY A 34 4.71 -10.83 -13.55
CA GLY A 34 4.07 -10.44 -14.82
C GLY A 34 2.66 -10.99 -15.03
N LEU A 35 2.01 -11.49 -13.97
CA LEU A 35 0.68 -12.13 -14.07
C LEU A 35 -0.47 -11.10 -14.04
N VAL A 36 -0.25 -9.97 -13.37
CA VAL A 36 -1.23 -8.89 -13.22
C VAL A 36 -0.58 -7.52 -13.40
N GLU A 37 -1.38 -6.54 -13.83
CA GLU A 37 -1.03 -5.12 -13.79
C GLU A 37 -1.78 -4.48 -12.62
N LEU A 38 -1.07 -3.70 -11.81
CA LEU A 38 -1.64 -3.00 -10.65
C LEU A 38 -1.79 -1.52 -10.97
N PHE A 39 -2.95 -0.96 -10.63
CA PHE A 39 -3.28 0.45 -10.81
C PHE A 39 -3.77 1.03 -9.49
N VAL A 40 -3.52 2.32 -9.28
CA VAL A 40 -4.04 3.10 -8.15
C VAL A 40 -4.55 4.45 -8.67
N SER A 41 -5.38 5.12 -7.88
CA SER A 41 -5.72 6.52 -8.16
C SER A 41 -4.52 7.44 -7.92
N ASP A 42 -4.51 8.60 -8.56
CA ASP A 42 -3.62 9.72 -8.23
C ASP A 42 -3.77 10.16 -6.76
N LEU A 43 -5.00 10.14 -6.24
CA LEU A 43 -5.32 10.46 -4.84
C LEU A 43 -4.67 9.50 -3.84
N THR A 44 -4.36 8.27 -4.24
CA THR A 44 -3.70 7.28 -3.37
C THR A 44 -2.35 7.79 -2.87
N PHE A 45 -1.59 8.51 -3.70
CA PHE A 45 -0.31 9.09 -3.26
C PHE A 45 -0.47 10.14 -2.16
N VAL A 46 -1.47 11.02 -2.31
CA VAL A 46 -1.77 12.07 -1.32
C VAL A 46 -2.24 11.45 -0.01
N ASN A 47 -3.11 10.44 -0.10
CA ASN A 47 -3.64 9.75 1.08
C ASN A 47 -2.54 9.01 1.84
N ILE A 48 -1.64 8.31 1.13
CA ILE A 48 -0.49 7.64 1.76
C ILE A 48 0.40 8.67 2.46
N ALA A 49 0.74 9.78 1.81
CA ALA A 49 1.57 10.82 2.40
C ALA A 49 0.93 11.48 3.63
N TYR A 50 -0.39 11.66 3.63
CA TYR A 50 -1.12 12.18 4.77
C TYR A 50 -1.13 11.20 5.96
N ILE A 51 -1.46 9.94 5.70
CA ILE A 51 -1.57 8.89 6.73
C ILE A 51 -0.20 8.62 7.35
N THR A 52 0.80 8.32 6.53
CA THR A 52 2.16 8.03 7.01
C THR A 52 2.75 9.19 7.82
N ARG A 53 2.54 10.45 7.40
CA ARG A 53 2.99 11.63 8.16
C ARG A 53 2.40 11.67 9.57
N LYS A 54 1.12 11.32 9.71
CA LYS A 54 0.47 11.27 11.03
C LYS A 54 1.10 10.17 11.89
N THR A 55 1.30 8.98 11.33
CA THR A 55 1.95 7.85 12.00
C THR A 55 3.36 8.22 12.50
N TYR A 56 4.21 8.86 11.66
CA TYR A 56 5.56 9.26 12.05
C TYR A 56 5.59 10.40 13.07
N ARG A 57 4.63 11.34 13.03
CA ARG A 57 4.52 12.40 14.04
C ARG A 57 4.17 11.83 15.41
N GLU A 58 3.30 10.81 15.47
CA GLU A 58 2.92 10.16 16.73
C GLU A 58 4.05 9.31 17.33
N VAL A 59 4.96 8.78 16.49
CA VAL A 59 6.11 7.96 16.92
C VAL A 59 7.34 8.81 17.31
N GLY A 60 7.27 10.15 17.23
CA GLY A 60 8.30 11.03 17.81
C GLY A 60 9.68 10.91 17.16
N CYS A 61 9.74 10.62 15.87
CA CYS A 61 10.99 10.60 15.09
C CYS A 61 11.05 11.80 14.15
N LEU A 62 11.11 13.02 14.70
CA LEU A 62 11.59 14.26 14.08
C LEU A 62 12.02 15.24 15.17
#